data_AF-A0A1L8Q6B0-F1
#
_entry.id   AF-A0A1L8Q6B0-F1
#
_cell.length_a   1.000
_cell.length_b   1.000
_cell.length_c   1.000
_cell.angle_alpha   90.00
_cell.angle_beta   90.00
_cell.angle_gamma   90.00
#
_symmetry.space_group_name_H-M   'P 1'
#
loop_
_entity.id
_entity.type
_entity.pdbx_description
1 polymer ?
#
loop_
_entity_poly.entity_id
_entity_poly.type
_entity_poly.pdbx_seq_one_letter_code
_entity_poly.pdbx_strand_id
1 'polypeptide(L)' 'MSQQHQKWIQIVKDKLNSKGMTQTHLARACGVKKPTISELLKYGKGSDRLKNRVCDVLGIDESRVDLGE' A
#
# COMPACT_ATOMS: atom_id res chain seq x y z
N MET A 1 12.50 1.89 9.42
CA MET A 1 11.91 1.22 8.25
C MET A 1 12.48 -0.18 8.18
N SER A 2 11.67 -1.21 8.43
CA SER A 2 12.11 -2.59 8.26
C SER A 2 12.26 -2.91 6.76
N GLN A 3 13.20 -3.80 6.38
CA GLN A 3 13.42 -4.21 4.98
C GLN A 3 12.14 -4.74 4.33
N GLN A 4 11.31 -5.45 5.10
CA GLN A 4 10.00 -5.95 4.65
C GLN A 4 9.07 -4.80 4.21
N HIS A 5 9.07 -3.70 4.96
CA HIS A 5 8.23 -2.55 4.68
C HIS A 5 8.65 -1.82 3.41
N GLN A 6 9.96 -1.72 3.16
CA GLN A 6 10.48 -1.18 1.91
C GLN A 6 10.10 -2.06 0.71
N LYS A 7 10.16 -3.38 0.87
CA LYS A 7 9.75 -4.35 -0.15
C LYS A 7 8.26 -4.24 -0.46
N TRP A 8 7.42 -4.12 0.56
CA TRP A 8 5.98 -3.87 0.40
C TRP A 8 5.71 -2.57 -0.38
N ILE A 9 6.36 -1.47 0.00
CA ILE A 9 6.21 -0.17 -0.71
C ILE A 9 6.59 -0.31 -2.18
N GLN A 10 7.66 -1.05 -2.49
CA GLN A 10 8.09 -1.29 -3.87
C GLN A 10 7.03 -2.06 -4.66
N ILE A 11 6.49 -3.14 -4.09
CA ILE A 11 5.43 -3.94 -4.73
C ILE A 11 4.19 -3.08 -4.98
N VAL A 12 3.79 -2.25 -4.00
CA VAL A 12 2.65 -1.34 -4.14
C VAL A 12 2.87 -0.32 -5.26
N LYS A 13 4.07 0.27 -5.34
CA LYS A 13 4.41 1.22 -6.41
C LYS A 13 4.42 0.57 -7.79
N ASP A 14 4.99 -0.62 -7.90
CA ASP A 14 5.01 -1.42 -9.13
C ASP A 14 3.59 -1.74 -9.60
N LYS A 15 2.74 -2.23 -8.69
CA LYS A 15 1.34 -2.57 -9.00
C LYS A 15 0.51 -1.34 -9.36
N LEU A 16 0.73 -0.20 -8.69
CA LEU A 16 0.12 1.08 -9.05
C LEU A 16 0.50 1.47 -10.48
N ASN A 17 1.77 1.36 -10.85
CA ASN A 17 2.25 1.69 -12.18
C ASN A 17 1.65 0.74 -13.23
N SER A 18 1.70 -0.57 -12.98
CA SER A 18 1.15 -1.61 -13.86
C SER A 18 -0.36 -1.46 -14.10
N LYS A 19 -1.14 -1.06 -13.08
CA LYS A 19 -2.58 -0.77 -13.21
C LYS A 19 -2.88 0.65 -13.72
N GLY A 20 -1.88 1.50 -13.95
CA GLY A 20 -2.08 2.92 -14.28
C GLY A 20 -2.81 3.71 -13.18
N MET A 21 -2.76 3.24 -11.94
CA MET A 21 -3.45 3.86 -10.82
C MET A 21 -2.54 4.90 -10.15
N THR A 22 -3.12 6.06 -9.83
CA THR A 22 -2.42 7.09 -9.06
C THR A 22 -2.68 6.91 -7.56
N GLN A 23 -1.85 7.53 -6.71
CA GLN A 23 -2.11 7.58 -5.27
C GLN A 23 -3.49 8.16 -4.92
N THR A 24 -4.01 9.07 -5.76
CA THR A 24 -5.36 9.64 -5.61
C THR A 24 -6.44 8.59 -5.84
N HIS A 25 -6.28 7.73 -6.86
CA HIS A 25 -7.19 6.60 -7.08
C HIS A 25 -7.12 5.59 -5.94
N LEU A 26 -5.91 5.26 -5.48
CA LEU A 26 -5.73 4.34 -4.35
C LEU A 26 -6.38 4.89 -3.08
N ALA A 27 -6.19 6.19 -2.80
CA ALA A 27 -6.80 6.84 -1.65
C ALA A 27 -8.33 6.78 -1.72
N ARG A 28 -8.93 7.06 -2.89
CA ARG A 28 -10.38 6.95 -3.12
C ARG A 28 -10.87 5.51 -2.92
N ALA A 29 -10.19 4.52 -3.49
CA ALA A 29 -10.54 3.11 -3.36
C ALA A 29 -10.41 2.59 -1.92
N CYS A 30 -9.43 3.10 -1.18
CA CYS A 30 -9.25 2.79 0.24
C CYS A 30 -10.16 3.62 1.17
N GLY A 31 -10.89 4.61 0.65
CA GLY A 31 -11.74 5.50 1.46
C GLY A 31 -10.95 6.44 2.37
N VAL A 32 -9.70 6.76 2.03
CA VAL A 32 -8.81 7.63 2.83
C VAL A 32 -8.38 8.87 2.04
N LYS A 33 -7.77 9.82 2.73
CA LYS A 33 -7.20 11.01 2.09
C LYS A 33 -5.86 10.66 1.41
N LYS A 34 -5.56 11.31 0.28
CA LYS A 34 -4.26 11.23 -0.40
C LYS A 34 -3.04 11.37 0.55
N PRO A 35 -2.99 12.34 1.49
CA PRO A 35 -1.89 12.44 2.44
C PRO A 35 -1.69 11.17 3.27
N THR A 36 -2.76 10.47 3.65
CA THR A 36 -2.68 9.22 4.42
C THR A 36 -1.96 8.11 3.63
N ILE A 37 -2.26 7.97 2.33
CA ILE A 37 -1.52 7.04 1.45
C ILE A 37 -0.07 7.49 1.28
N SER A 38 0.18 8.80 1.15
CA SER A 38 1.54 9.35 1.05
C SER A 38 2.36 9.07 2.31
N GLU A 39 1.77 9.23 3.50
CA GLU A 39 2.41 8.92 4.78
C GLU A 39 2.66 7.42 4.95
N LEU A 40 1.72 6.57 4.54
CA LEU A 40 1.91 5.12 4.52
C LEU A 40 3.09 4.74 3.62
N LEU A 41 3.16 5.28 2.40
CA LEU A 41 4.22 4.94 1.43
C LEU A 41 5.57 5.59 1.73
N LYS A 42 5.62 6.71 2.47
CA LYS A 42 6.87 7.39 2.84
C LYS A 42 7.40 6.98 4.22
N TYR A 43 6.52 6.86 5.20
CA TYR A 43 6.89 6.69 6.61
C TYR A 43 6.40 5.36 7.19
N GLY A 44 5.58 4.59 6.48
CA GLY A 44 4.97 3.37 7.00
C GLY A 44 3.93 3.62 8.10
N LYS A 45 3.46 4.86 8.25
CA LYS A 45 2.45 5.27 9.23
C LYS A 45 1.04 4.93 8.75
N GLY A 46 0.68 3.66 8.77
CA GLY A 46 -0.70 3.27 8.57
C GLY A 46 -1.03 1.98 9.28
N SER A 47 -2.28 1.90 9.74
CA SER A 47 -2.82 0.70 10.38
C SER A 47 -2.80 -0.48 9.42
N ASP A 48 -2.66 -1.69 9.95
CA ASP A 48 -2.65 -2.93 9.16
C ASP A 48 -3.95 -3.09 8.37
N ARG A 49 -5.07 -2.60 8.90
CA ARG A 49 -6.34 -2.50 8.16
C ARG A 49 -6.24 -1.69 6.86
N LEU A 50 -5.44 -0.61 6.83
CA LEU A 50 -5.21 0.18 5.62
C LEU A 50 -4.26 -0.55 4.67
N LYS A 51 -3.22 -1.21 5.18
CA LYS A 51 -2.31 -2.02 4.35
C LYS A 51 -3.04 -3.17 3.66
N ASN A 52 -3.88 -3.89 4.40
CA ASN A 52 -4.70 -4.98 3.87
C ASN A 52 -5.66 -4.47 2.81
N ARG A 53 -6.28 -3.30 3.02
CA ARG A 53 -7.15 -2.67 2.01
C ARG A 53 -6.40 -2.24 0.75
N VAL A 54 -5.18 -1.72 0.90
CA VAL A 54 -4.31 -1.38 -0.24
C VAL A 54 -3.93 -2.65 -1.00
N CYS A 55 -3.58 -3.73 -0.30
CA CYS A 55 -3.31 -5.03 -0.91
C CYS A 55 -4.53 -5.56 -1.67
N ASP A 56 -5.71 -5.54 -1.06
CA ASP A 56 -6.98 -5.98 -1.66
C ASP A 56 -7.29 -5.20 -2.96
N VAL A 57 -7.26 -3.85 -2.91
CA VAL A 57 -7.51 -2.98 -4.08
C VAL A 57 -6.49 -3.24 -5.20
N LEU A 58 -5.23 -3.45 -4.84
CA LEU A 58 -4.17 -3.71 -5.81
C LEU A 58 -4.12 -5.17 -6.25
N GLY A 59 -4.87 -6.08 -5.61
CA GLY A 59 -4.78 -7.52 -5.82
C GLY A 59 -3.37 -8.04 -5.51
N ILE A 60 -2.75 -7.52 -4.45
CA ILE A 60 -1.48 -8.01 -3.92
C ILE A 60 -1.82 -9.14 -2.97
N ASP A 61 -1.43 -10.34 -3.33
CA ASP A 61 -1.58 -11.52 -2.50
C ASP A 61 -0.78 -11.37 -1.20
N GLU A 62 -1.43 -11.54 -0.05
CA GLU A 62 -0.80 -11.36 1.26
C GLU A 62 0.39 -12.32 1.46
N SER A 63 0.41 -13.47 0.77
CA SER A 63 1.52 -14.42 0.82
C SER A 63 2.84 -13.84 0.29
N ARG A 64 2.80 -12.81 -0.58
CA ARG A 64 4.03 -12.12 -1.05
C ARG A 64 4.57 -11.08 -0.08
N VAL A 65 3.74 -10.68 0.88
CA VAL A 65 4.01 -9.58 1.79
C VAL A 65 3.70 -10.09 3.18
N ASP A 66 4.63 -10.85 3.73
CA ASP A 66 4.66 -11.21 5.16
C ASP A 66 4.67 -9.91 5.98
N LEU A 67 3.48 -9.37 6.24
CA LEU A 67 3.20 -8.27 7.13
C LEU A 67 2.91 -8.93 8.47
N GLY A 68 3.95 -9.56 9.04
CA GLY A 68 3.86 -10.33 10.27
C GLY A 68 3.17 -9.55 11.40
N GLU A 69 2.36 -10.29 12.17
CA GLU A 69 1.69 -9.88 13.40
C GLU A 69 2.63 -9.21 14.43
#